data_AF-A0A1F4G0C7-F1
#
_entry.id   AF-A0A1F4G0C7-F1
#
_cell.length_a   1.000
_cell.length_b   1.000
_cell.length_c   1.000
_cell.angle_alpha   90.00
_cell.angle_beta   90.00
_cell.angle_gamma   90.00
#
_symmetry.space_group_name_H-M   'P 1'
#
loop_
_entity.id
_entity.type
_entity.pdbx_description
1 polymer ?
#
loop_
_entity_poly.entity_id
_entity_poly.type
_entity_poly.pdbx_seq_one_letter_code
_entity_poly.pdbx_strand_id
1 'polypeptide(L)'
;MGSVVSYANNSRQCFCQIKFESGERVLISIAGPPNAGVKIMKLLLGLIPTQTVWECTAAMAGDFDSYVHRLHLMFPEVKHPLDSIRDRLLACRSIPEARDSLLKVQRTVSP
;
A
#
# COMPACT_ATOMS: atom_id res chain seq x y z
N MET A 1 -5.05 17.47 2.36
CA MET A 1 -4.86 16.01 2.39
C MET A 1 -4.56 15.51 1.00
N GLY A 2 -3.97 14.32 0.87
CA GLY A 2 -3.84 13.65 -0.42
C GLY A 2 -5.21 13.41 -1.08
N SER A 3 -5.21 13.11 -2.38
CA SER A 3 -6.42 12.84 -3.16
C SER A 3 -6.32 11.54 -3.94
N VAL A 4 -7.44 10.82 -4.05
CA VAL A 4 -7.53 9.62 -4.88
C VAL A 4 -7.62 10.05 -6.34
N VAL A 5 -6.72 9.53 -7.17
CA VAL A 5 -6.70 9.79 -8.63
C VAL A 5 -7.44 8.69 -9.39
N SER A 6 -7.24 7.44 -8.97
CA SER A 6 -7.87 6.27 -9.57
C SER A 6 -8.02 5.19 -8.50
N TYR A 7 -9.07 4.39 -8.61
CA TYR A 7 -9.36 3.31 -7.67
C TYR A 7 -10.05 2.17 -8.40
N ALA A 8 -9.62 0.94 -8.15
CA ALA A 8 -10.33 -0.25 -8.54
C ALA A 8 -10.18 -1.29 -7.43
N ASN A 9 -11.30 -1.84 -6.98
CA ASN A 9 -11.36 -2.96 -6.06
C ASN A 9 -12.43 -3.93 -6.55
N ASN A 10 -12.04 -4.84 -7.42
CA ASN A 10 -12.91 -5.86 -8.00
C ASN A 10 -12.14 -7.17 -8.19
N SER A 11 -12.81 -8.21 -8.68
CA SER A 11 -12.22 -9.54 -8.87
C SER A 11 -11.05 -9.60 -9.86
N ARG A 12 -10.82 -8.55 -10.65
CA ARG A 12 -9.74 -8.48 -11.65
C ARG A 12 -8.63 -7.51 -11.28
N GLN A 13 -8.93 -6.47 -10.50
CA GLN A 13 -8.02 -5.37 -10.23
C GLN A 13 -8.22 -4.86 -8.79
N CYS A 14 -7.13 -4.76 -8.04
CA CYS A 14 -7.11 -4.20 -6.71
C CYS A 14 -5.98 -3.18 -6.58
N PHE A 15 -6.28 -1.91 -6.86
CA PHE A 15 -5.30 -0.83 -6.83
C PHE A 15 -5.93 0.53 -6.49
N CYS A 16 -5.10 1.44 -5.99
CA CYS A 16 -5.47 2.82 -5.74
C CYS A 16 -4.29 3.74 -6.07
N GLN A 17 -4.53 4.80 -6.82
CA GLN A 17 -3.56 5.87 -7.04
C GLN A 17 -3.88 7.06 -6.15
N ILE A 18 -2.84 7.58 -5.49
CA ILE A 18 -2.94 8.77 -4.63
C ILE A 18 -2.00 9.85 -5.16
N LYS A 19 -2.50 11.08 -5.22
CA LYS A 19 -1.68 12.29 -5.40
C LYS A 19 -1.55 13.00 -4.06
N PHE A 20 -0.32 13.19 -3.61
CA PHE A 20 0.01 13.91 -2.39
C PHE A 20 0.02 15.43 -2.60
N GLU A 21 0.04 16.19 -1.51
CA GLU A 21 0.16 17.66 -1.54
C GLU A 21 1.50 18.12 -2.12
N SER A 22 2.56 17.32 -1.95
CA SER A 22 3.86 17.55 -2.61
C SER A 22 3.78 17.49 -4.15
N GLY A 23 2.65 17.06 -4.72
CA GLY A 23 2.46 16.86 -6.16
C GLY A 23 2.89 15.47 -6.63
N GLU A 24 3.62 14.72 -5.81
CA GLU A 24 4.03 13.34 -6.08
C GLU A 24 2.83 12.40 -6.11
N ARG A 25 2.97 11.29 -6.85
CA ARG A 25 1.94 10.27 -6.97
C ARG A 25 2.47 8.90 -6.60
N VAL A 26 1.60 8.08 -6.02
CA VAL A 26 1.88 6.68 -5.75
C VAL A 26 0.77 5.77 -6.25
N LEU A 27 1.14 4.56 -6.63
CA LEU A 27 0.24 3.44 -6.90
C LEU A 27 0.33 2.45 -5.74
N ILE A 28 -0.78 2.22 -5.06
CA ILE A 28 -1.00 1.07 -4.18
C ILE A 28 -1.55 -0.05 -5.05
N SER A 29 -0.88 -1.21 -5.05
CA SER A 29 -1.30 -2.40 -5.79
C SER A 29 -1.34 -3.59 -4.86
N ILE A 30 -2.45 -4.32 -4.83
CA ILE A 30 -2.60 -5.57 -4.09
C ILE A 30 -2.78 -6.69 -5.10
N ALA A 31 -1.83 -7.62 -5.10
CA ALA A 31 -1.86 -8.84 -5.90
C ALA A 31 -2.33 -10.01 -5.04
N GLY A 32 -3.16 -10.89 -5.64
CA GLY A 32 -3.52 -12.18 -5.08
C GLY A 32 -2.55 -13.29 -5.47
N PRO A 33 -2.84 -14.56 -5.11
CA PRO A 33 -2.04 -15.72 -5.50
C PRO A 33 -1.86 -15.82 -7.03
N PRO A 34 -0.72 -16.33 -7.53
CA PRO A 34 0.40 -16.91 -6.77
C PRO A 34 1.38 -15.88 -6.20
N ASN A 35 1.34 -14.63 -6.68
CA ASN A 35 2.29 -13.58 -6.28
C ASN A 35 1.65 -12.62 -5.28
N ALA A 36 1.10 -13.17 -4.20
CA ALA A 36 0.36 -12.39 -3.22
C ALA A 36 1.26 -11.34 -2.56
N GLY A 37 0.78 -10.10 -2.53
CA GLY A 37 1.53 -9.01 -1.94
C GLY A 37 0.92 -7.65 -2.17
N VAL A 38 1.33 -6.70 -1.35
CA VAL A 38 1.05 -5.28 -1.49
C VAL A 38 2.32 -4.55 -1.90
N LYS A 39 2.23 -3.74 -2.95
CA LYS A 39 3.31 -2.86 -3.39
C LYS A 39 2.82 -1.44 -3.51
N ILE A 40 3.63 -0.51 -3.03
CA ILE A 40 3.39 0.93 -3.12
C ILE A 40 4.56 1.53 -3.89
N MET A 41 4.28 2.11 -5.05
CA MET A 41 5.30 2.58 -5.97
C MET A 41 5.10 4.06 -6.29
N LYS A 42 6.19 4.84 -6.34
CA LYS A 42 6.21 6.20 -6.86
C LYS A 42 5.96 6.18 -8.36
N LEU A 43 5.11 7.09 -8.85
CA LEU A 43 4.82 7.26 -10.27
C LEU A 43 5.45 8.55 -10.80
N LEU A 44 6.23 8.45 -11.88
CA LEU A 44 6.65 9.57 -12.70
C LEU A 44 5.52 9.94 -13.68
N LEU A 45 5.19 11.23 -13.74
CA LEU A 45 4.07 11.77 -14.52
C LEU A 45 2.72 11.06 -14.27
N GLY A 46 2.58 10.37 -13.13
CA GLY A 46 1.38 9.62 -12.76
C GLY A 46 1.15 8.32 -13.53
N LEU A 47 2.11 7.83 -14.31
CA LEU A 47 1.95 6.64 -15.14
C LEU A 47 3.04 5.59 -14.92
N ILE A 48 4.30 6.02 -14.81
CA ILE A 48 5.45 5.11 -14.86
C ILE A 48 5.95 4.85 -13.43
N PRO A 49 5.90 3.61 -12.91
CA PRO A 49 6.52 3.27 -11.64
C PRO A 49 8.03 3.48 -11.71
N THR A 50 8.59 4.29 -10.81
CA THR A 50 10.04 4.58 -10.77
C THR A 50 10.74 4.13 -9.52
N GLN A 51 10.02 3.92 -8.42
CA GLN A 51 10.61 3.53 -7.15
C GLN A 51 9.59 2.80 -6.28
N THR A 52 9.98 1.67 -5.68
CA THR A 52 9.20 1.03 -4.61
C THR A 52 9.35 1.85 -3.33
N VAL A 53 8.24 2.40 -2.85
CA VAL A 53 8.15 3.15 -1.59
C VAL A 53 8.05 2.19 -0.41
N TRP A 54 7.23 1.14 -0.59
CA TRP A 54 7.01 0.11 0.42
C TRP A 54 6.45 -1.15 -0.26
N GLU A 55 6.80 -2.32 0.27
CA GLU A 55 6.18 -3.59 -0.15
C GLU A 55 6.11 -4.59 1.01
N CYS A 56 5.11 -5.45 0.94
CA CYS A 56 4.95 -6.63 1.79
C CYS A 56 4.42 -7.75 0.91
N THR A 57 5.17 -8.84 0.77
CA THR A 57 4.82 -9.96 -0.12
C THR A 57 4.85 -11.27 0.65
N ALA A 58 4.14 -12.29 0.14
CA ALA A 58 4.21 -13.66 0.68
C ALA A 58 5.65 -14.18 0.72
N ALA A 59 6.48 -13.89 -0.30
CA ALA A 59 7.89 -14.26 -0.31
C ALA A 59 8.70 -13.62 0.85
N MET A 60 8.38 -12.38 1.25
CA MET A 60 8.99 -11.70 2.40
C MET A 60 8.43 -12.15 3.76
N ALA A 61 7.22 -12.71 3.75
CA ALA A 61 6.57 -13.23 4.95
C ALA A 61 6.89 -14.71 5.21
N GLY A 62 7.45 -15.43 4.22
CA GLY A 62 7.73 -16.86 4.25
C GLY A 62 6.69 -17.66 3.48
N ASP A 63 5.42 -17.40 3.75
CA ASP A 63 4.28 -18.03 3.06
C ASP A 63 3.08 -17.08 2.95
N PHE A 64 2.00 -17.56 2.33
CA PHE A 64 0.77 -16.79 2.13
C PHE A 64 0.05 -16.50 3.45
N ASP A 65 -0.03 -17.47 4.36
CA ASP A 65 -0.76 -17.33 5.62
C ASP A 65 -0.08 -16.31 6.55
N SER A 66 1.25 -16.34 6.62
CA SER A 66 2.08 -15.36 7.32
C SER A 66 1.95 -13.97 6.72
N TYR A 67 1.81 -13.87 5.39
CA TYR A 67 1.52 -12.60 4.72
C TYR A 67 0.15 -12.05 5.11
N VAL A 68 -0.90 -12.87 5.03
CA VAL A 68 -2.26 -12.46 5.41
C VAL A 68 -2.30 -12.06 6.89
N HIS A 69 -1.70 -12.86 7.77
CA HIS A 69 -1.61 -12.57 9.19
C HIS A 69 -0.90 -11.24 9.46
N ARG A 70 0.28 -11.02 8.85
CA ARG A 70 1.01 -9.75 8.98
C ARG A 70 0.20 -8.58 8.45
N LEU A 71 -0.46 -8.73 7.31
CA LEU A 71 -1.30 -7.67 6.73
C LEU A 71 -2.46 -7.31 7.66
N HIS A 72 -3.11 -8.32 8.26
CA HIS A 72 -4.20 -8.17 9.21
C HIS A 72 -3.74 -7.47 10.50
N LEU A 73 -2.55 -7.78 11.01
CA LEU A 73 -1.99 -7.07 12.16
C LEU A 73 -1.71 -5.59 11.86
N MET A 74 -1.20 -5.29 10.66
CA MET A 74 -0.90 -3.91 10.25
C MET A 74 -2.16 -3.08 9.99
N PHE A 75 -3.19 -3.72 9.45
CA PHE A 75 -4.44 -3.10 9.04
C PHE A 75 -5.61 -3.93 9.59
N PRO A 76 -5.84 -3.91 10.91
CA PRO A 76 -6.87 -4.72 11.56
C PRO A 76 -8.23 -4.46 10.92
N GLU A 77 -8.89 -5.54 10.53
CA GLU A 77 -10.01 -5.49 9.58
C GLU A 77 -11.27 -4.85 10.16
N VAL A 78 -11.64 -3.71 9.59
CA VAL A 78 -13.02 -3.20 9.50
C VAL A 78 -13.40 -2.93 8.03
N LYS A 79 -12.41 -2.86 7.13
CA LYS A 79 -12.52 -2.55 5.70
C LYS A 79 -11.49 -3.38 4.91
N HIS A 80 -11.68 -3.47 3.59
CA HIS A 80 -10.72 -4.12 2.69
C HIS A 80 -9.30 -3.50 2.85
N PRO A 81 -8.20 -4.28 2.83
CA PRO A 81 -6.85 -3.77 3.08
C PRO A 81 -6.44 -2.58 2.20
N LEU A 82 -6.86 -2.58 0.93
CA LEU A 82 -6.65 -1.43 0.02
C LEU A 82 -7.21 -0.12 0.58
N ASP A 83 -8.41 -0.16 1.15
CA ASP A 83 -9.07 1.01 1.71
C ASP A 83 -8.38 1.48 2.98
N SER A 84 -7.97 0.55 3.85
CA SER A 84 -7.22 0.87 5.07
C SER A 84 -5.87 1.52 4.77
N ILE A 85 -5.15 1.01 3.77
CA ILE A 85 -3.88 1.61 3.31
C ILE A 85 -4.15 2.98 2.68
N ARG A 86 -5.16 3.08 1.80
CA ARG A 86 -5.55 4.35 1.17
C ARG A 86 -5.85 5.43 2.21
N ASP A 87 -6.77 5.15 3.14
CA ASP A 87 -7.23 6.12 4.13
C ASP A 87 -6.07 6.62 4.99
N ARG A 88 -5.14 5.72 5.36
CA ARG A 88 -3.90 6.09 6.05
C ARG A 88 -3.00 6.98 5.20
N LEU A 89 -2.80 6.65 3.93
CA LEU A 89 -1.93 7.43 3.03
C LEU A 89 -2.53 8.78 2.64
N LEU A 90 -3.86 8.92 2.57
CA LEU A 90 -4.52 10.21 2.31
C LEU A 90 -4.25 11.25 3.41
N ALA A 91 -3.93 10.80 4.63
CA ALA A 91 -3.53 11.70 5.72
C ALA A 91 -2.10 12.25 5.56
N CYS A 92 -1.26 11.63 4.73
CA CYS A 92 0.11 12.07 4.48
C CYS A 92 0.18 13.16 3.40
N ARG A 93 1.20 14.01 3.48
CA ARG A 93 1.46 15.12 2.55
C ARG A 93 2.52 14.81 1.50
N SER A 94 3.31 13.76 1.70
CA SER A 94 4.45 13.40 0.83
C SER A 94 4.78 11.90 0.85
N ILE A 95 5.60 11.45 -0.10
CA ILE A 95 6.09 10.06 -0.14
C ILE A 95 6.94 9.68 1.09
N PRO A 96 7.89 10.51 1.58
CA PRO A 96 8.63 10.21 2.80
C PRO A 96 7.72 9.98 4.01
N GLU A 97 6.74 10.86 4.21
CA GLU A 97 5.78 10.73 5.31
C GLU A 97 4.92 9.47 5.21
N ALA A 98 4.46 9.15 3.99
CA ALA A 98 3.75 7.90 3.70
C ALA A 98 4.60 6.66 4.04
N ARG A 99 5.86 6.66 3.62
CA ARG A 99 6.81 5.58 3.91
C ARG A 99 7.03 5.41 5.41
N ASP A 100 7.28 6.51 6.13
CA ASP A 100 7.53 6.47 7.57
C ASP A 100 6.29 6.00 8.34
N SER A 101 5.10 6.42 7.93
CA SER A 101 3.82 5.95 8.49
C SER A 101 3.66 4.44 8.34
N LEU A 102 3.96 3.88 7.17
CA LEU A 102 3.89 2.44 6.89
C LEU A 102 4.95 1.65 7.68
N LEU A 103 6.20 2.13 7.70
CA LEU A 103 7.28 1.51 8.46
C LEU A 103 7.01 1.52 9.96
N LYS A 104 6.41 2.59 10.49
CA LYS A 104 6.01 2.66 11.89
C LYS A 104 5.02 1.55 12.25
N VAL A 105 3.99 1.35 11.43
CA VAL A 105 3.00 0.28 11.63
C VAL A 105 3.67 -1.09 11.51
N GLN A 106 4.52 -1.29 10.52
CA GLN A 106 5.23 -2.56 10.31
C GLN A 106 6.10 -2.93 11.52
N ARG A 107 6.78 -1.96 12.13
CA ARG A 107 7.58 -2.17 13.36
C ARG A 107 6.75 -2.49 14.59
N THR A 108 5.48 -2.07 14.65
CA THR A 108 4.60 -2.38 15.78
C THR A 108 4.10 -3.83 15.73
N VAL A 109 4.13 -4.47 14.56
CA VAL A 109 3.60 -5.83 14.36
C VAL A 109 4.66 -6.89 14.14
N SER A 110 5.92 -6.48 13.90
CA SER A 110 7.07 -7.38 13.84
C SER A 110 7.75 -7.38 15.22
N PRO A 111 7.68 -8.48 15.99
CA PRO A 111 8.50 -8.64 17.20
C PRO A 111 10.01 -8.74 16.87
#